data_AF-A0A015KSF4-F1
#
_entry.id   AF-A0A015KSF4-F1
#
_cell.length_a   1.000
_cell.length_b   1.000
_cell.length_c   1.000
_cell.angle_alpha   90.00
_cell.angle_beta   90.00
_cell.angle_gamma   90.00
#
_symmetry.space_group_name_H-M   'P 1'
#
loop_
_entity.id
_entity.type
_entity.pdbx_description
1 polymer ?
#
loop_
_entity_poly.entity_id
_entity_poly.type
_entity_poly.pdbx_seq_one_letter_code
_entity_poly.pdbx_strand_id
1 'polypeptide(L)'
;MVEYYTDGSLKPSTPTTMGKQDPNLVYTDMGAAFCVNNEPALSAQANISLWPSSIRSELVAIFLALLTGPMNAKIKIYTDSQSAIYMINNQYNKSGRKLLKQSNSLILLKIDILLQEKKMDLVLVKVKGHSGDVMNEIVDDLAKNTSNSRCYFNNRFNYSNRTIRFFPIFKQIPIEYNLRKFIKTLMNTRVAAEWSMLKTNGHEIPIAWNITWNLIHRYKGFNCISVKKHWHLIFIIKLFAKLLPIGATLIQRKPNIYKDFVCPRYNDNKEEDIYHFIECDANKDLWPIIKNRMQDDVIHIIQKWSNMEKNTPKAIREKLKQILGSQYDNNKFIDFCLLALEAKINTNLSKVSKQLFGFLESKNILFLASLLDSFIIHFKELIWLPRCNATIAWEKDRNIERKDKLNKSEYMDRYLKFCHQQGKQSRQDKHSAKKNDLPISQKDQTVVLDDIIFELDTVQSENSMNENFILSKCYRMGKKAHDQMCLLISNNWWYSWAYKKTKNIIDNVIADLIIT
;
A
#
# COMPACT_ATOMS: atom_id res chain seq x y z
N MET A 1 -48.62 4.30 -18.66
CA MET A 1 -47.55 4.67 -17.70
C MET A 1 -47.22 3.42 -16.93
N VAL A 2 -45.95 3.04 -16.80
CA VAL A 2 -45.55 1.84 -16.05
C VAL A 2 -44.85 2.28 -14.78
N GLU A 3 -45.21 1.67 -13.66
CA GLU A 3 -44.68 2.01 -12.34
C GLU A 3 -43.90 0.83 -11.75
N TYR A 4 -42.74 1.10 -11.16
CA TYR A 4 -41.87 0.09 -10.57
C TYR A 4 -41.43 0.49 -9.18
N TYR A 5 -41.16 -0.50 -8.33
CA TYR A 5 -40.39 -0.36 -7.09
C TYR A 5 -39.03 -1.04 -7.27
N THR A 6 -37.97 -0.42 -6.75
CA THR A 6 -36.58 -0.92 -6.88
C THR A 6 -35.82 -0.77 -5.56
N ASP A 7 -34.99 -1.75 -5.24
CA ASP A 7 -34.13 -1.74 -4.05
C ASP A 7 -32.80 -2.49 -4.33
N GLY A 8 -31.75 -2.11 -3.60
CA GLY A 8 -30.43 -2.69 -3.66
C GLY A 8 -29.86 -3.02 -2.28
N SER A 9 -29.51 -4.29 -2.06
CA SER A 9 -28.90 -4.73 -0.81
C SER A 9 -27.38 -4.86 -0.90
N LEU A 10 -26.68 -4.56 0.20
CA LEU A 10 -25.27 -4.88 0.40
C LEU A 10 -25.07 -5.43 1.81
N LYS A 11 -24.69 -6.70 1.91
CA LYS A 11 -24.36 -7.37 3.18
C LYS A 11 -22.88 -7.75 3.18
N PRO A 12 -22.07 -7.25 4.12
CA PRO A 12 -20.74 -7.78 4.35
C PRO A 12 -20.87 -9.15 5.03
N SER A 13 -20.43 -10.22 4.36
CA SER A 13 -20.37 -11.57 4.92
C SER A 13 -19.06 -11.74 5.69
N THR A 14 -19.14 -11.84 7.02
CA THR A 14 -18.06 -12.44 7.82
C THR A 14 -18.16 -13.96 7.70
N PRO A 15 -17.08 -14.69 7.35
CA PRO A 15 -17.16 -16.14 7.21
C PRO A 15 -17.44 -16.77 8.58
N THR A 16 -18.64 -17.28 8.78
CA THR A 16 -19.10 -17.94 10.02
C THR A 16 -18.68 -19.40 10.14
N THR A 17 -17.95 -19.97 9.17
CA THR A 17 -17.51 -21.37 9.22
C THR A 17 -16.00 -21.52 9.05
N MET A 18 -15.36 -21.98 10.13
CA MET A 18 -13.97 -22.42 10.22
C MET A 18 -13.76 -23.65 9.31
N GLY A 19 -13.58 -23.45 8.01
CA GLY A 19 -13.35 -24.53 7.06
C GLY A 19 -12.62 -24.06 5.81
N LYS A 20 -11.28 -24.12 5.84
CA LYS A 20 -10.37 -24.00 4.67
C LYS A 20 -10.66 -22.84 3.69
N GLN A 21 -10.91 -21.63 4.19
CA GLN A 21 -10.92 -20.43 3.34
C GLN A 21 -10.12 -19.30 4.00
N ASP A 22 -9.44 -18.49 3.18
CA ASP A 22 -8.51 -17.46 3.63
C ASP A 22 -9.24 -16.46 4.55
N PRO A 23 -8.86 -16.33 5.85
CA PRO A 23 -9.56 -15.49 6.83
C PRO A 23 -9.52 -13.97 6.51
N ASN A 24 -8.96 -13.58 5.37
CA ASN A 24 -8.86 -12.21 4.88
C ASN A 24 -9.80 -11.90 3.69
N LEU A 25 -10.60 -12.85 3.21
CA LEU A 25 -11.64 -12.57 2.22
C LEU A 25 -12.94 -12.19 2.96
N VAL A 26 -13.25 -10.90 2.99
CA VAL A 26 -14.62 -10.44 3.28
C VAL A 26 -15.42 -10.73 2.03
N TYR A 27 -16.32 -11.71 2.07
CA TYR A 27 -17.29 -11.86 1.00
C TYR A 27 -18.32 -10.73 1.14
N THR A 28 -18.75 -10.16 0.02
CA THR A 28 -19.82 -9.16 0.03
C THR A 28 -20.92 -9.68 -0.85
N ASP A 29 -22.08 -9.92 -0.24
CA ASP A 29 -23.29 -10.29 -0.95
C ASP A 29 -24.00 -9.00 -1.33
N MET A 30 -24.16 -8.76 -2.62
CA MET A 30 -24.79 -7.55 -3.14
C MET A 30 -25.90 -7.95 -4.10
N GLY A 31 -27.11 -7.46 -3.85
CA GLY A 31 -28.31 -7.83 -4.59
C GLY A 31 -29.03 -6.62 -5.13
N ALA A 32 -29.70 -6.78 -6.26
CA ALA A 32 -30.63 -5.79 -6.80
C ALA A 32 -31.93 -6.47 -7.17
N ALA A 33 -33.06 -5.81 -6.92
CA ALA A 33 -34.36 -6.31 -7.31
C ALA A 33 -35.29 -5.18 -7.75
N PHE A 34 -36.29 -5.55 -8.54
CA PHE A 34 -37.42 -4.68 -8.84
C PHE A 34 -38.73 -5.48 -8.86
N CYS A 35 -39.86 -4.81 -8.66
CA CYS A 35 -41.18 -5.33 -8.97
C CYS A 35 -42.04 -4.27 -9.69
N VAL A 36 -43.03 -4.72 -10.45
CA VAL A 36 -44.04 -3.83 -11.04
C VAL A 36 -45.08 -3.47 -9.97
N ASN A 37 -45.48 -2.20 -9.92
CA ASN A 37 -46.49 -1.75 -8.96
C ASN A 37 -47.81 -2.53 -9.14
N ASN A 38 -48.43 -2.93 -8.04
CA ASN A 38 -49.64 -3.76 -7.98
C ASN A 38 -49.54 -5.17 -8.61
N GLU A 39 -48.38 -5.56 -9.14
CA GLU A 39 -48.15 -6.87 -9.77
C GLU A 39 -46.81 -7.47 -9.31
N PRO A 40 -46.67 -7.86 -8.02
CA PRO A 40 -45.40 -8.33 -7.46
C PRO A 40 -44.91 -9.65 -8.10
N ALA A 41 -45.80 -10.39 -8.75
CA ALA A 41 -45.45 -11.55 -9.56
C ALA A 41 -44.54 -11.18 -10.76
N LEU A 42 -44.63 -9.94 -11.24
CA LEU A 42 -43.71 -9.38 -12.23
C LEU A 42 -42.53 -8.72 -11.52
N SER A 43 -41.68 -9.55 -10.94
CA SER A 43 -40.44 -9.13 -10.28
C SER A 43 -39.24 -9.87 -10.83
N ALA A 44 -38.07 -9.24 -10.70
CA ALA A 44 -36.80 -9.91 -10.98
C ALA A 44 -35.74 -9.46 -9.99
N GLN A 45 -34.79 -10.35 -9.73
CA GLN A 45 -33.67 -10.09 -8.84
C GLN A 45 -32.37 -10.60 -9.47
N ALA A 46 -31.27 -9.90 -9.20
CA ALA A 46 -29.95 -10.28 -9.67
C ALA A 46 -28.91 -10.10 -8.56
N ASN A 47 -27.99 -11.05 -8.50
CA ASN A 47 -26.79 -10.98 -7.68
C ASN A 47 -25.73 -10.16 -8.41
N ILE A 48 -25.01 -9.30 -7.69
CA ILE A 48 -24.04 -8.38 -8.25
C ILE A 48 -22.68 -8.71 -7.67
N SER A 49 -21.72 -8.85 -8.56
CA SER A 49 -20.32 -9.05 -8.19
C SER A 49 -19.50 -7.79 -8.49
N LEU A 50 -18.38 -7.67 -7.77
CA LEU A 50 -17.36 -6.64 -7.96
C LEU A 50 -17.84 -5.22 -7.62
N TRP A 51 -16.91 -4.39 -7.16
CA TRP A 51 -17.14 -3.01 -6.75
C TRP A 51 -18.28 -2.86 -5.72
N PRO A 52 -18.26 -3.58 -4.58
CA PRO A 52 -19.36 -3.58 -3.63
C PRO A 52 -19.65 -2.18 -3.09
N SER A 53 -20.90 -1.76 -3.26
CA SER A 53 -21.42 -0.45 -2.86
C SER A 53 -22.94 -0.50 -2.86
N SER A 54 -23.59 -0.03 -1.80
CA SER A 54 -25.07 0.06 -1.76
C SER A 54 -25.61 0.89 -2.92
N ILE A 55 -24.95 2.00 -3.27
CA ILE A 55 -25.36 2.82 -4.42
C ILE A 55 -25.27 2.03 -5.74
N ARG A 56 -24.33 1.08 -5.85
CA ARG A 56 -24.22 0.24 -7.05
C ARG A 56 -25.40 -0.71 -7.16
N SER A 57 -25.79 -1.38 -6.08
CA SER A 57 -26.96 -2.27 -6.10
C SER A 57 -28.23 -1.52 -6.49
N GLU A 58 -28.44 -0.33 -5.95
CA GLU A 58 -29.56 0.54 -6.29
C GLU A 58 -29.60 0.93 -7.78
N LEU A 59 -28.45 1.34 -8.33
CA LEU A 59 -28.36 1.70 -9.74
C LEU A 59 -28.61 0.49 -10.65
N VAL A 60 -28.17 -0.71 -10.27
CA VAL A 60 -28.47 -1.93 -11.01
C VAL A 60 -29.95 -2.27 -10.93
N ALA A 61 -30.60 -2.11 -9.78
CA ALA A 61 -32.03 -2.34 -9.61
C ALA A 61 -32.86 -1.46 -10.55
N ILE A 62 -32.55 -0.17 -10.61
CA ILE A 62 -33.15 0.78 -11.56
C ILE A 62 -32.88 0.35 -13.02
N PHE A 63 -31.65 -0.06 -13.33
CA PHE A 63 -31.30 -0.52 -14.68
C PHE A 63 -32.12 -1.76 -15.09
N LEU A 64 -32.30 -2.73 -14.19
CA LEU A 64 -33.11 -3.93 -14.44
C LEU A 64 -34.58 -3.59 -14.72
N ALA A 65 -35.17 -2.67 -13.95
CA ALA A 65 -36.54 -2.22 -14.19
C ALA A 65 -36.69 -1.61 -15.59
N LEU A 66 -35.79 -0.69 -15.97
CA LEU A 66 -35.78 -0.04 -17.28
C LEU A 66 -35.59 -1.02 -18.46
N LEU A 67 -34.87 -2.13 -18.25
CA LEU A 67 -34.72 -3.17 -19.27
C LEU A 67 -36.07 -3.81 -19.64
N THR A 68 -36.98 -3.94 -18.67
CA THR A 68 -38.32 -4.49 -18.90
C THR A 68 -39.33 -3.46 -19.39
N GLY A 69 -39.04 -2.17 -19.23
CA GLY A 69 -39.92 -1.11 -19.68
C GLY A 69 -40.17 -1.13 -21.20
N PRO A 70 -41.40 -0.86 -21.66
CA PRO A 70 -41.72 -0.78 -23.09
C PRO A 70 -41.16 0.50 -23.73
N MET A 71 -40.99 0.48 -25.07
CA MET A 71 -40.54 1.65 -25.83
C MET A 71 -41.58 2.78 -25.81
N ASN A 72 -41.11 4.03 -25.87
CA ASN A 72 -41.91 5.26 -25.86
C ASN A 72 -42.82 5.41 -24.63
N ALA A 73 -42.48 4.74 -23.52
CA ALA A 73 -43.31 4.75 -22.32
C ALA A 73 -42.83 5.77 -21.29
N LYS A 74 -43.80 6.33 -20.56
CA LYS A 74 -43.54 7.04 -19.31
C LYS A 74 -43.38 6.04 -18.18
N ILE A 75 -42.18 6.03 -17.59
CA ILE A 75 -41.77 5.13 -16.52
C ILE A 75 -41.64 5.90 -15.22
N LYS A 76 -42.27 5.42 -14.15
CA LYS A 76 -42.14 5.97 -12.81
C LYS A 76 -41.49 4.93 -11.91
N ILE A 77 -40.39 5.25 -11.25
CA ILE A 77 -39.68 4.32 -10.36
C ILE A 77 -39.65 4.90 -8.94
N TYR A 78 -40.11 4.09 -8.00
CA TYR A 78 -40.07 4.31 -6.57
C TYR A 78 -38.82 3.64 -5.99
N THR A 79 -37.95 4.41 -5.34
CA THR A 79 -36.71 3.93 -4.70
C THR A 79 -36.47 4.70 -3.41
N ASP A 80 -35.85 4.06 -2.43
CA ASP A 80 -35.41 4.72 -1.21
C ASP A 80 -33.97 5.31 -1.34
N SER A 81 -33.30 5.13 -2.48
CA SER A 81 -31.93 5.61 -2.65
C SER A 81 -31.85 7.02 -3.22
N GLN A 82 -31.82 8.02 -2.33
CA GLN A 82 -31.63 9.42 -2.73
C GLN A 82 -30.32 9.63 -3.51
N SER A 83 -29.28 8.85 -3.17
CA SER A 83 -27.99 8.88 -3.84
C SER A 83 -28.08 8.40 -5.29
N ALA A 84 -28.83 7.33 -5.56
CA ALA A 84 -29.06 6.84 -6.92
C ALA A 84 -29.84 7.86 -7.76
N ILE A 85 -30.91 8.44 -7.19
CA ILE A 85 -31.68 9.52 -7.83
C ILE A 85 -30.77 10.69 -8.22
N TYR A 86 -29.96 11.16 -7.27
CA TYR A 86 -29.03 12.25 -7.52
C TYR A 86 -28.02 11.93 -8.64
N MET A 87 -27.48 10.70 -8.66
CA MET A 87 -26.48 10.30 -9.65
C MET A 87 -27.03 10.23 -11.07
N ILE A 88 -28.28 9.75 -11.25
CA ILE A 88 -28.97 9.68 -12.54
C ILE A 88 -29.34 11.09 -13.00
N ASN A 89 -29.98 11.89 -12.14
CA ASN A 89 -30.40 13.26 -12.50
C ASN A 89 -29.22 14.16 -12.87
N ASN A 90 -28.05 13.96 -12.24
CA ASN A 90 -26.85 14.75 -12.49
C ASN A 90 -25.96 14.15 -13.60
N GLN A 91 -26.45 13.24 -14.44
CA GLN A 91 -25.64 12.54 -15.44
C GLN A 91 -25.40 13.36 -16.73
N TYR A 92 -26.31 14.26 -17.09
CA TYR A 92 -26.27 14.99 -18.36
C TYR A 92 -25.03 15.90 -18.51
N ASN A 93 -24.55 16.05 -19.74
CA ASN A 93 -23.46 16.96 -20.13
C ASN A 93 -22.12 16.72 -19.42
N LYS A 94 -21.80 15.47 -19.08
CA LYS A 94 -20.49 15.12 -18.53
C LYS A 94 -19.47 14.90 -19.64
N SER A 95 -18.38 15.68 -19.60
CA SER A 95 -17.20 15.39 -20.42
C SER A 95 -16.59 14.04 -20.04
N GLY A 96 -15.89 13.38 -20.97
CA GLY A 96 -15.24 12.08 -20.70
C GLY A 96 -14.32 12.11 -19.47
N ARG A 97 -13.69 13.25 -19.16
CA ARG A 97 -12.89 13.43 -17.94
C ARG A 97 -13.73 13.33 -16.65
N LYS A 98 -14.96 13.87 -16.64
CA LYS A 98 -15.86 13.76 -15.48
C LYS A 98 -16.35 12.31 -15.32
N LEU A 99 -16.64 11.63 -16.42
CA LEU A 99 -17.02 10.22 -16.43
C LEU A 99 -15.96 9.32 -15.78
N LEU A 100 -14.68 9.46 -16.18
CA LEU A 100 -13.56 8.66 -15.63
C LEU A 100 -13.27 8.94 -14.14
N LYS A 101 -13.80 10.03 -13.58
CA LYS A 101 -13.68 10.35 -12.15
C LYS A 101 -14.85 9.82 -11.33
N GLN A 102 -15.98 9.53 -11.97
CA GLN A 102 -17.22 9.14 -11.34
C GLN A 102 -17.24 7.62 -11.12
N SER A 103 -17.62 7.20 -9.92
CA SER A 103 -17.89 5.80 -9.61
C SER A 103 -19.17 5.32 -10.27
N ASN A 104 -19.26 4.02 -10.58
CA ASN A 104 -20.41 3.41 -11.26
C ASN A 104 -20.75 4.07 -12.62
N SER A 105 -19.76 4.69 -13.27
CA SER A 105 -19.93 5.45 -14.50
C SER A 105 -20.42 4.60 -15.68
N LEU A 106 -20.09 3.30 -15.69
CA LEU A 106 -20.57 2.38 -16.72
C LEU A 106 -22.05 2.03 -16.56
N ILE A 107 -22.53 1.76 -15.34
CA ILE A 107 -23.96 1.48 -15.10
C ILE A 107 -24.78 2.70 -15.48
N LEU A 108 -24.36 3.88 -15.03
CA LEU A 108 -25.00 5.14 -15.38
C LEU A 108 -25.07 5.33 -16.89
N LEU A 109 -23.96 5.11 -17.60
CA LEU A 109 -23.96 5.18 -19.05
C LEU A 109 -25.01 4.25 -19.69
N LYS A 110 -25.12 3.01 -19.19
CA LYS A 110 -26.10 2.05 -19.71
C LYS A 110 -27.54 2.51 -19.47
N ILE A 111 -27.83 3.11 -18.32
CA ILE A 111 -29.14 3.70 -18.01
C ILE A 111 -29.45 4.81 -19.02
N ASP A 112 -28.53 5.74 -19.24
CA ASP A 112 -28.72 6.86 -20.18
C ASP A 112 -28.92 6.38 -21.62
N ILE A 113 -28.09 5.45 -22.10
CA ILE A 113 -28.28 4.83 -23.43
C ILE A 113 -29.67 4.19 -23.53
N LEU A 114 -30.09 3.43 -22.52
CA LEU A 114 -31.38 2.74 -22.53
C LEU A 114 -32.56 3.71 -22.59
N LEU A 115 -32.49 4.82 -21.85
CA LEU A 115 -33.50 5.87 -21.87
C LEU A 115 -33.62 6.53 -23.25
N GLN A 116 -32.48 6.81 -23.90
CA GLN A 116 -32.45 7.42 -25.24
C GLN A 116 -32.95 6.45 -26.32
N GLU A 117 -32.43 5.23 -26.35
CA GLU A 117 -32.75 4.23 -27.39
C GLU A 117 -34.22 3.79 -27.31
N LYS A 118 -34.76 3.61 -26.11
CA LYS A 118 -36.18 3.27 -25.92
C LYS A 118 -37.10 4.49 -25.88
N LYS A 119 -36.57 5.72 -25.99
CA LYS A 119 -37.32 6.98 -25.90
C LYS A 119 -38.24 7.04 -24.67
N MET A 120 -37.71 6.66 -23.52
CA MET A 120 -38.46 6.61 -22.25
C MET A 120 -38.43 7.96 -21.54
N ASP A 121 -39.56 8.34 -20.95
CA ASP A 121 -39.66 9.46 -20.01
C ASP A 121 -39.59 8.92 -18.58
N LEU A 122 -38.47 9.12 -17.89
CA LEU A 122 -38.21 8.58 -16.55
C LEU A 122 -38.52 9.61 -15.45
N VAL A 123 -39.39 9.22 -14.52
CA VAL A 123 -39.65 9.94 -13.27
C VAL A 123 -39.18 9.09 -12.08
N LEU A 124 -38.21 9.58 -11.33
CA LEU A 124 -37.74 8.94 -10.09
C LEU A 124 -38.41 9.58 -8.88
N VAL A 125 -38.99 8.76 -8.00
CA VAL A 125 -39.67 9.20 -6.77
C VAL A 125 -39.00 8.57 -5.56
N LYS A 126 -38.61 9.42 -4.61
CA LYS A 126 -38.06 8.99 -3.33
C LYS A 126 -39.17 8.45 -2.42
N VAL A 127 -39.08 7.19 -2.02
CA VAL A 127 -39.90 6.59 -0.95
C VAL A 127 -39.14 6.69 0.36
N LYS A 128 -39.84 6.82 1.50
CA LYS A 128 -39.18 6.77 2.81
C LYS A 128 -38.84 5.31 3.14
N GLY A 129 -37.58 5.04 3.50
CA GLY A 129 -37.20 3.70 3.96
C GLY A 129 -37.98 3.36 5.24
N HIS A 130 -38.43 2.10 5.35
CA HIS A 130 -39.19 1.59 6.50
C HIS A 130 -40.50 2.35 6.80
N SER A 131 -41.17 2.89 5.79
CA SER A 131 -42.44 3.61 5.97
C SER A 131 -43.69 2.72 5.97
N GLY A 132 -43.55 1.40 5.96
CA GLY A 132 -44.67 0.46 5.81
C GLY A 132 -45.25 0.40 4.39
N ASP A 133 -44.50 0.82 3.37
CA ASP A 133 -44.91 0.64 1.98
C ASP A 133 -44.66 -0.83 1.60
N VAL A 134 -45.76 -1.57 1.42
CA VAL A 134 -45.75 -3.02 1.15
C VAL A 134 -44.90 -3.36 -0.07
N MET A 135 -44.95 -2.56 -1.14
CA MET A 135 -44.18 -2.86 -2.35
C MET A 135 -42.69 -2.62 -2.13
N ASN A 136 -42.32 -1.57 -1.38
CA ASN A 136 -40.93 -1.32 -1.03
C ASN A 136 -40.35 -2.45 -0.15
N GLU A 137 -41.12 -2.94 0.82
CA GLU A 137 -40.70 -4.06 1.68
C GLU A 137 -40.50 -5.36 0.89
N ILE A 138 -41.39 -5.65 -0.07
CA ILE A 138 -41.23 -6.81 -0.97
C ILE A 138 -39.91 -6.72 -1.74
N VAL A 139 -39.57 -5.55 -2.29
CA VAL A 139 -38.33 -5.42 -3.10
C VAL A 139 -37.08 -5.45 -2.23
N ASP A 140 -37.10 -4.89 -1.03
CA ASP A 140 -36.02 -4.99 -0.03
C ASP A 140 -35.72 -6.46 0.30
N ASP A 141 -36.76 -7.24 0.58
CA ASP A 141 -36.63 -8.68 0.85
C ASP A 141 -36.10 -9.45 -0.36
N LEU A 142 -36.58 -9.16 -1.57
CA LEU A 142 -36.05 -9.75 -2.81
C LEU A 142 -34.56 -9.42 -2.99
N ALA A 143 -34.17 -8.15 -2.81
CA ALA A 143 -32.78 -7.73 -2.93
C ALA A 143 -31.87 -8.41 -1.88
N LYS A 144 -32.37 -8.61 -0.65
CA LYS A 144 -31.66 -9.28 0.45
C LYS A 144 -31.51 -10.79 0.28
N ASN A 145 -32.39 -11.42 -0.48
CA ASN A 145 -32.45 -12.87 -0.70
C ASN A 145 -31.81 -13.33 -2.03
N THR A 146 -31.03 -12.45 -2.67
CA THR A 146 -30.30 -12.73 -3.93
C THR A 146 -29.17 -13.74 -3.79
N SER A 147 -28.68 -14.05 -2.59
CA SER A 147 -27.64 -15.07 -2.36
C SER A 147 -28.07 -16.47 -2.82
N ASN A 148 -29.38 -16.74 -2.86
CA ASN A 148 -29.95 -18.00 -3.35
C ASN A 148 -30.22 -17.99 -4.88
N SER A 149 -30.04 -16.85 -5.54
CA SER A 149 -30.29 -16.69 -6.98
C SER A 149 -29.05 -17.04 -7.81
N ARG A 150 -29.24 -17.80 -8.91
CA ARG A 150 -28.18 -18.07 -9.90
C ARG A 150 -28.03 -16.94 -10.94
N CYS A 151 -28.88 -15.90 -10.87
CA CYS A 151 -28.89 -14.82 -11.85
C CYS A 151 -27.86 -13.74 -11.46
N TYR A 152 -26.77 -13.63 -12.22
CA TYR A 152 -25.72 -12.63 -11.98
C TYR A 152 -25.80 -11.46 -12.97
N PHE A 153 -25.79 -10.24 -12.44
CA PHE A 153 -25.60 -9.05 -13.24
C PHE A 153 -24.11 -8.90 -13.62
N ASN A 154 -23.83 -8.95 -14.92
CA ASN A 154 -22.48 -8.81 -15.43
C ASN A 154 -22.31 -7.49 -16.18
N ASN A 155 -21.64 -6.52 -15.55
CA ASN A 155 -21.48 -5.20 -16.14
C ASN A 155 -20.31 -5.08 -17.12
N ARG A 156 -20.26 -5.90 -18.18
CA ARG A 156 -19.22 -5.76 -19.22
C ARG A 156 -19.47 -4.54 -20.10
N PHE A 157 -18.39 -3.92 -20.57
CA PHE A 157 -18.43 -2.92 -21.62
C PHE A 157 -18.36 -3.64 -22.97
N ASN A 158 -19.51 -3.81 -23.61
CA ASN A 158 -19.64 -4.57 -24.86
C ASN A 158 -20.01 -3.70 -26.07
N TYR A 159 -20.32 -2.42 -25.86
CA TYR A 159 -20.85 -1.54 -26.91
C TYR A 159 -20.32 -0.12 -26.73
N SER A 160 -19.85 0.46 -27.83
CA SER A 160 -19.45 1.87 -27.92
C SER A 160 -20.61 2.69 -28.50
N ASN A 161 -20.77 3.94 -28.05
CA ASN A 161 -21.68 4.92 -28.67
C ASN A 161 -20.85 6.15 -29.10
N ARG A 162 -21.40 7.04 -29.92
CA ARG A 162 -20.79 8.31 -30.35
C ARG A 162 -20.18 9.10 -29.19
N THR A 163 -20.81 9.06 -28.02
CA THR A 163 -20.38 9.77 -26.80
C THR A 163 -19.19 9.09 -26.09
N ILE A 164 -19.12 7.76 -26.08
CA ILE A 164 -18.10 6.99 -25.35
C ILE A 164 -17.61 5.84 -26.23
N ARG A 165 -16.42 6.05 -26.80
CA ARG A 165 -15.75 5.11 -27.71
C ARG A 165 -14.86 4.09 -26.99
N PHE A 166 -14.53 4.36 -25.73
CA PHE A 166 -13.65 3.52 -24.93
C PHE A 166 -14.06 3.57 -23.46
N PHE A 167 -13.80 2.48 -22.72
CA PHE A 167 -13.93 2.44 -21.27
C PHE A 167 -12.72 1.71 -20.67
N PRO A 168 -12.08 2.23 -19.60
CA PRO A 168 -10.89 1.61 -19.03
C PRO A 168 -11.25 0.28 -18.35
N ILE A 169 -10.49 -0.76 -18.67
CA ILE A 169 -10.63 -2.10 -18.09
C ILE A 169 -9.34 -2.56 -17.42
N PHE A 170 -9.48 -3.40 -16.39
CA PHE A 170 -8.40 -4.13 -15.73
C PHE A 170 -8.80 -5.61 -15.69
N LYS A 171 -8.05 -6.49 -16.35
CA LYS A 171 -8.36 -7.92 -16.52
C LYS A 171 -9.80 -8.20 -16.97
N GLN A 172 -10.24 -7.53 -18.04
CA GLN A 172 -11.60 -7.61 -18.57
C GLN A 172 -12.71 -7.08 -17.63
N ILE A 173 -12.34 -6.49 -16.49
CA ILE A 173 -13.27 -5.86 -15.55
C ILE A 173 -13.25 -4.35 -15.76
N PRO A 174 -14.39 -3.71 -16.08
CA PRO A 174 -14.47 -2.27 -16.15
C PRO A 174 -14.10 -1.58 -14.83
N ILE A 175 -13.26 -0.55 -14.92
CA ILE A 175 -12.85 0.24 -13.76
C ILE A 175 -13.98 1.23 -13.44
N GLU A 176 -14.89 0.81 -12.57
CA GLU A 176 -16.01 1.62 -12.10
C GLU A 176 -15.68 2.43 -10.83
N TYR A 177 -14.39 2.63 -10.60
CA TYR A 177 -13.83 3.51 -9.58
C TYR A 177 -13.24 4.76 -10.24
N ASN A 178 -12.91 5.77 -9.44
CA ASN A 178 -12.17 6.92 -9.97
C ASN A 178 -10.83 6.47 -10.57
N LEU A 179 -10.67 6.61 -11.89
CA LEU A 179 -9.53 6.05 -12.62
C LEU A 179 -8.18 6.55 -12.08
N ARG A 180 -8.08 7.83 -11.74
CA ARG A 180 -6.84 8.40 -11.18
C ARG A 180 -6.51 7.79 -9.83
N LYS A 181 -7.51 7.63 -8.95
CA LYS A 181 -7.31 6.98 -7.66
C LYS A 181 -6.93 5.51 -7.85
N PHE A 182 -7.60 4.80 -8.76
CA PHE A 182 -7.29 3.41 -9.10
C PHE A 182 -5.82 3.25 -9.54
N ILE A 183 -5.36 4.06 -10.50
CA ILE A 183 -3.96 4.05 -10.98
C ILE A 183 -2.99 4.40 -9.83
N LYS A 184 -3.30 5.43 -9.03
CA LYS A 184 -2.46 5.80 -7.88
C LYS A 184 -2.33 4.64 -6.89
N THR A 185 -3.43 3.97 -6.57
CA THR A 185 -3.44 2.81 -5.69
C THR A 185 -2.62 1.67 -6.29
N LEU A 186 -2.79 1.35 -7.58
CA LEU A 186 -2.00 0.35 -8.29
C LEU A 186 -0.49 0.63 -8.20
N MET A 187 -0.08 1.87 -8.50
CA MET A 187 1.33 2.25 -8.47
C MET A 187 1.90 2.23 -7.06
N ASN A 188 1.15 2.71 -6.06
CA ASN A 188 1.58 2.64 -4.66
C ASN A 188 1.74 1.20 -4.18
N THR A 189 0.82 0.31 -4.57
CA THR A 189 0.90 -1.11 -4.23
C THR A 189 2.13 -1.76 -4.88
N ARG A 190 2.43 -1.43 -6.15
CA ARG A 190 3.64 -1.89 -6.83
C ARG A 190 4.90 -1.46 -6.08
N VAL A 191 5.01 -0.17 -5.74
CA VAL A 191 6.17 0.36 -4.99
C VAL A 191 6.29 -0.29 -3.61
N ALA A 192 5.18 -0.52 -2.92
CA ALA A 192 5.18 -1.23 -1.64
C ALA A 192 5.63 -2.70 -1.78
N ALA A 193 5.20 -3.38 -2.85
CA ALA A 193 5.64 -4.74 -3.17
C ALA A 193 7.14 -4.78 -3.48
N GLU A 194 7.63 -3.84 -4.31
CA GLU A 194 9.06 -3.65 -4.61
C GLU A 194 9.89 -3.50 -3.34
N TRP A 195 9.47 -2.58 -2.47
CA TRP A 195 10.13 -2.34 -1.19
C TRP A 195 10.10 -3.58 -0.29
N SER A 196 8.96 -4.29 -0.21
CA SER A 196 8.85 -5.50 0.62
C SER A 196 9.81 -6.62 0.22
N MET A 197 10.24 -6.65 -1.03
CA MET A 197 11.07 -7.69 -1.62
C MET A 197 12.57 -7.32 -1.63
N LEU A 198 12.95 -6.20 -1.03
CA LEU A 198 14.35 -5.89 -0.80
C LEU A 198 14.94 -6.91 0.18
N LYS A 199 16.13 -7.46 -0.15
CA LYS A 199 16.85 -8.41 0.74
C LYS A 199 17.05 -7.82 2.14
N THR A 200 17.24 -6.51 2.23
CA THR A 200 17.42 -5.75 3.48
C THR A 200 16.20 -5.76 4.42
N ASN A 201 15.04 -6.20 3.93
CA ASN A 201 13.79 -6.29 4.68
C ASN A 201 13.44 -7.73 5.10
N GLY A 202 14.18 -8.74 4.63
CA GLY A 202 14.09 -10.11 5.10
C GLY A 202 14.86 -10.24 6.41
N HIS A 203 14.14 -10.33 7.52
CA HIS A 203 14.72 -10.58 8.84
C HIS A 203 14.18 -11.91 9.36
N GLU A 204 15.07 -12.77 9.83
CA GLU A 204 14.68 -13.95 10.61
C GLU A 204 14.08 -13.53 11.96
N ILE A 205 14.59 -12.41 12.50
CA ILE A 205 14.13 -11.83 13.76
C ILE A 205 12.87 -10.98 13.53
N PRO A 206 11.78 -11.23 14.29
CA PRO A 206 10.57 -10.41 14.19
C PRO A 206 10.80 -8.95 14.64
N ILE A 207 10.57 -8.01 13.72
CA ILE A 207 10.78 -6.56 13.93
C ILE A 207 9.47 -5.84 14.32
N ALA A 208 9.55 -4.99 15.34
CA ALA A 208 8.48 -4.09 15.79
C ALA A 208 8.44 -2.81 14.92
N TRP A 209 7.88 -2.92 13.71
CA TRP A 209 7.85 -1.84 12.72
C TRP A 209 7.13 -0.56 13.20
N ASN A 210 6.16 -0.70 14.09
CA ASN A 210 5.46 0.41 14.72
C ASN A 210 6.41 1.41 15.39
N ILE A 211 7.49 0.94 16.01
CA ILE A 211 8.47 1.79 16.67
C ILE A 211 9.28 2.59 15.64
N THR A 212 9.81 1.93 14.61
CA THR A 212 10.55 2.58 13.52
C THR A 212 9.71 3.63 12.78
N TRP A 213 8.44 3.32 12.51
CA TRP A 213 7.55 4.28 11.85
C TRP A 213 7.25 5.47 12.75
N ASN A 214 7.01 5.25 14.05
CA ASN A 214 6.83 6.35 14.99
C ASN A 214 8.06 7.26 15.06
N LEU A 215 9.27 6.68 15.07
CA LEU A 215 10.51 7.43 14.96
C LEU A 215 10.53 8.32 13.69
N ILE A 216 10.26 7.76 12.52
CA ILE A 216 10.25 8.51 11.25
C ILE A 216 9.18 9.61 11.26
N HIS A 217 7.99 9.34 11.80
CA HIS A 217 6.89 10.29 11.87
C HIS A 217 7.20 11.52 12.72
N ARG A 218 8.06 11.41 13.74
CA ARG A 218 8.53 12.55 14.55
C ARG A 218 9.27 13.62 13.74
N TYR A 219 9.80 13.25 12.58
CA TYR A 219 10.64 14.14 11.77
C TYR A 219 10.09 14.38 10.35
N LYS A 220 8.94 13.81 9.98
CA LYS A 220 8.34 13.94 8.64
C LYS A 220 7.20 14.99 8.60
N GLY A 221 6.99 15.59 7.43
CA GLY A 221 5.86 16.48 7.17
C GLY A 221 5.98 17.77 7.97
N PHE A 222 4.88 18.20 8.60
CA PHE A 222 4.85 19.42 9.42
C PHE A 222 5.78 19.37 10.64
N ASN A 223 6.28 18.19 11.04
CA ASN A 223 7.26 18.06 12.13
C ASN A 223 8.71 18.37 11.71
N CYS A 224 8.99 18.43 10.41
CA CYS A 224 10.30 18.75 9.84
C CYS A 224 10.54 20.27 9.82
N ILE A 225 10.56 20.89 11.00
CA ILE A 225 10.61 22.36 11.16
C ILE A 225 12.00 22.97 11.05
N SER A 226 13.07 22.18 10.95
CA SER A 226 14.44 22.69 10.87
C SER A 226 15.34 21.85 9.99
N VAL A 227 16.40 22.48 9.47
CA VAL A 227 17.45 21.81 8.69
C VAL A 227 18.12 20.70 9.51
N LYS A 228 18.35 20.91 10.81
CA LYS A 228 18.90 19.88 11.71
C LYS A 228 18.00 18.64 11.76
N LYS A 229 16.68 18.82 11.95
CA LYS A 229 15.70 17.73 11.95
C LYS A 229 15.63 17.02 10.59
N HIS A 230 15.69 17.78 9.49
CA HIS A 230 15.72 17.24 8.14
C HIS A 230 16.94 16.31 7.91
N TRP A 231 18.14 16.76 8.29
CA TRP A 231 19.35 15.93 8.18
C TRP A 231 19.34 14.72 9.09
N HIS A 232 18.71 14.83 10.26
CA HIS A 232 18.50 13.69 11.14
C HIS A 232 17.56 12.65 10.52
N LEU A 233 16.43 13.09 9.94
CA LEU A 233 15.54 12.22 9.18
C LEU A 233 16.27 11.52 8.03
N ILE A 234 17.06 12.24 7.24
CA ILE A 234 17.86 11.65 6.17
C ILE A 234 18.80 10.56 6.73
N PHE A 235 19.43 10.82 7.87
CA PHE A 235 20.32 9.86 8.51
C PHE A 235 19.57 8.59 8.96
N ILE A 236 18.42 8.74 9.63
CA ILE A 236 17.55 7.62 10.01
C ILE A 236 17.13 6.80 8.78
N ILE A 237 16.71 7.46 7.70
CA ILE A 237 16.30 6.77 6.47
C ILE A 237 17.47 6.03 5.82
N LYS A 238 18.68 6.61 5.85
CA LYS A 238 19.89 5.94 5.34
C LYS A 238 20.29 4.72 6.18
N LEU A 239 20.21 4.80 7.52
CA LEU A 239 20.39 3.66 8.41
C LEU A 239 19.38 2.56 8.09
N PHE A 240 18.09 2.93 8.08
CA PHE A 240 16.98 2.03 7.81
C PHE A 240 17.12 1.26 6.50
N ALA A 241 17.55 1.95 5.44
CA ALA A 241 17.72 1.39 4.11
C ALA A 241 19.09 0.73 3.88
N LYS A 242 19.97 0.69 4.89
CA LYS A 242 21.37 0.22 4.78
C LYS A 242 22.17 0.97 3.68
N LEU A 243 21.94 2.27 3.55
CA LEU A 243 22.52 3.12 2.51
C LEU A 243 23.71 3.95 2.97
N LEU A 244 24.10 3.84 4.25
CA LEU A 244 25.28 4.53 4.76
C LEU A 244 26.55 4.10 4.01
N PRO A 245 27.48 5.03 3.74
CA PRO A 245 28.74 4.77 3.05
C PRO A 245 29.77 4.09 3.98
N ILE A 246 29.44 2.90 4.48
CA ILE A 246 30.37 1.99 5.16
C ILE A 246 31.25 1.27 4.13
N GLY A 247 32.38 0.70 4.55
CA GLY A 247 33.37 0.06 3.67
C GLY A 247 32.75 -0.90 2.67
N ALA A 248 31.96 -1.88 3.13
CA ALA A 248 31.26 -2.82 2.26
C ALA A 248 30.39 -2.11 1.19
N THR A 249 29.65 -1.06 1.57
CA THR A 249 28.81 -0.27 0.65
C THR A 249 29.63 0.57 -0.32
N LEU A 250 30.77 1.11 0.12
CA LEU A 250 31.68 1.89 -0.70
C LEU A 250 32.33 1.00 -1.77
N ILE A 251 32.86 -0.15 -1.37
CA ILE A 251 33.41 -1.19 -2.25
C ILE A 251 32.36 -1.63 -3.27
N GLN A 252 31.14 -1.94 -2.81
CA GLN A 252 30.05 -2.36 -3.70
C GLN A 252 29.70 -1.29 -4.75
N ARG A 253 29.69 0.00 -4.37
CA ARG A 253 29.31 1.08 -5.29
C ARG A 253 30.43 1.47 -6.25
N LYS A 254 31.68 1.42 -5.78
CA LYS A 254 32.87 1.96 -6.45
C LYS A 254 34.11 1.09 -6.16
N PRO A 255 34.16 -0.16 -6.67
CA PRO A 255 35.23 -1.10 -6.35
C PRO A 255 36.61 -0.58 -6.80
N ASN A 256 36.69 0.11 -7.94
CA ASN A 256 37.96 0.63 -8.47
C ASN A 256 38.66 1.64 -7.52
N ILE A 257 37.87 2.38 -6.73
CA ILE A 257 38.38 3.45 -5.85
C ILE A 257 38.58 2.94 -4.42
N TYR A 258 37.72 2.01 -3.97
CA TYR A 258 37.70 1.55 -2.58
C TYR A 258 38.14 0.10 -2.40
N LYS A 259 38.76 -0.55 -3.39
CA LYS A 259 39.19 -1.96 -3.31
C LYS A 259 40.00 -2.30 -2.05
N ASP A 260 40.83 -1.38 -1.60
CA ASP A 260 41.72 -1.55 -0.44
C ASP A 260 41.16 -0.81 0.80
N PHE A 261 39.85 -0.54 0.83
CA PHE A 261 39.22 0.18 1.92
C PHE A 261 39.07 -0.73 3.15
N VAL A 262 39.81 -0.38 4.18
CA VAL A 262 39.75 -0.98 5.51
C VAL A 262 39.27 0.05 6.52
N CYS A 263 38.95 -0.38 7.75
CA CYS A 263 38.55 0.55 8.81
C CYS A 263 39.58 1.68 8.99
N PRO A 264 39.20 2.96 8.78
CA PRO A 264 40.16 4.07 8.85
C PRO A 264 40.45 4.51 10.29
N ARG A 265 39.76 3.96 11.29
CA ARG A 265 39.90 4.34 12.70
C ARG A 265 40.85 3.45 13.48
N TYR A 266 41.18 2.27 12.96
CA TYR A 266 42.01 1.30 13.65
C TYR A 266 42.88 0.52 12.66
N ASN A 267 44.15 0.32 12.99
CA ASN A 267 45.21 -0.17 12.08
C ASN A 267 45.16 -1.68 11.78
N ASP A 268 43.98 -2.30 11.80
CA ASP A 268 43.87 -3.77 11.87
C ASP A 268 43.57 -4.44 10.53
N ASN A 269 43.69 -3.71 9.40
CA ASN A 269 43.42 -4.20 8.03
C ASN A 269 42.07 -4.94 7.86
N LYS A 270 41.11 -4.73 8.77
CA LYS A 270 39.79 -5.37 8.75
C LYS A 270 38.84 -4.63 7.83
N GLU A 271 38.04 -5.39 7.10
CA GLU A 271 36.92 -4.86 6.31
C GLU A 271 35.88 -4.21 7.22
N GLU A 272 35.37 -3.05 6.81
CA GLU A 272 34.39 -2.31 7.58
C GLU A 272 32.96 -2.69 7.13
N ASP A 273 32.31 -3.52 7.94
CA ASP A 273 30.88 -3.82 7.87
C ASP A 273 30.12 -3.34 9.13
N ILE A 274 28.83 -3.68 9.25
CA ILE A 274 28.01 -3.26 10.41
C ILE A 274 28.51 -3.91 11.71
N TYR A 275 28.95 -5.18 11.66
CA TYR A 275 29.44 -5.90 12.83
C TYR A 275 30.75 -5.29 13.33
N HIS A 276 31.61 -4.87 12.40
CA HIS A 276 32.84 -4.17 12.71
C HIS A 276 32.61 -2.92 13.55
N PHE A 277 31.52 -2.15 13.37
CA PHE A 277 31.25 -0.99 14.23
C PHE A 277 31.17 -1.36 15.72
N ILE A 278 30.62 -2.53 16.03
CA ILE A 278 30.47 -3.02 17.41
C ILE A 278 31.79 -3.55 17.94
N GLU A 279 32.50 -4.35 17.14
CA GLU A 279 33.74 -5.03 17.55
C GLU A 279 35.00 -4.17 17.47
N CYS A 280 34.95 -3.06 16.72
CA CYS A 280 36.11 -2.19 16.49
C CYS A 280 36.69 -1.67 17.81
N ASP A 281 37.98 -1.93 18.01
CA ASP A 281 38.72 -1.50 19.20
C ASP A 281 38.63 0.03 19.41
N ALA A 282 38.67 0.81 18.33
CA ALA A 282 38.56 2.27 18.38
C ALA A 282 37.18 2.77 18.89
N ASN A 283 36.17 1.90 18.97
CA ASN A 283 34.83 2.21 19.48
C ASN A 283 34.55 1.60 20.86
N LYS A 284 35.44 0.74 21.41
CA LYS A 284 35.20 0.01 22.67
C LYS A 284 34.86 0.93 23.83
N ASP A 285 35.60 2.03 23.99
CA ASP A 285 35.38 3.00 25.07
C ASP A 285 34.15 3.90 24.82
N LEU A 286 33.65 3.96 23.59
CA LEU A 286 32.52 4.81 23.20
C LEU A 286 31.17 4.13 23.50
N TRP A 287 31.08 2.81 23.38
CA TRP A 287 29.84 2.06 23.62
C TRP A 287 29.28 2.22 25.05
N PRO A 288 30.09 2.16 26.13
CA PRO A 288 29.63 2.49 27.48
C PRO A 288 29.06 3.90 27.59
N ILE A 289 29.69 4.87 26.93
CA ILE A 289 29.26 6.28 26.95
C ILE A 289 27.90 6.42 26.24
N ILE A 290 27.77 5.84 25.05
CA ILE A 290 26.50 5.81 24.29
C ILE A 290 25.40 5.18 25.14
N LYS A 291 25.67 4.02 25.74
CA LYS A 291 24.71 3.28 26.57
C LYS A 291 24.23 4.13 27.74
N ASN A 292 25.13 4.83 28.43
CA ASN A 292 24.76 5.68 29.56
C ASN A 292 23.94 6.89 29.11
N ARG A 293 24.41 7.64 28.11
CA ARG A 293 23.69 8.83 27.61
C ARG A 293 22.29 8.49 27.11
N MET A 294 22.15 7.38 26.38
CA MET A 294 20.83 6.98 25.89
C MET A 294 19.88 6.55 27.00
N GLN A 295 20.39 5.96 28.08
CA GLN A 295 19.58 5.64 29.26
C GLN A 295 19.14 6.92 29.96
N ASP A 296 20.04 7.88 30.12
CA ASP A 296 19.75 9.15 30.79
C ASP A 296 18.70 9.97 30.03
N ASP A 297 18.77 10.02 28.69
CA ASP A 297 17.79 10.74 27.85
C ASP A 297 16.36 10.23 28.01
N VAL A 298 16.18 8.93 28.28
CA VAL A 298 14.85 8.31 28.39
C VAL A 298 14.31 8.25 29.82
N ILE A 299 15.13 8.49 30.85
CA ILE A 299 14.69 8.46 32.25
C ILE A 299 13.55 9.46 32.47
N HIS A 300 13.71 10.71 32.03
CA HIS A 300 12.66 11.73 32.19
C HIS A 300 11.36 11.35 31.47
N ILE A 301 11.47 10.72 30.29
CA ILE A 301 10.32 10.25 29.50
C ILE A 301 9.56 9.15 30.26
N ILE A 302 10.29 8.18 30.82
CA ILE A 302 9.72 7.10 31.63
C ILE A 302 9.05 7.67 32.88
N GLN A 303 9.70 8.58 33.59
CA GLN A 303 9.16 9.22 34.80
C GLN A 303 7.84 9.94 34.52
N LYS A 304 7.76 10.69 33.40
CA LYS A 304 6.54 11.39 32.99
C LYS A 304 5.36 10.45 32.73
N TRP A 305 5.61 9.21 32.32
CA TRP A 305 4.56 8.27 31.89
C TRP A 305 4.23 7.19 32.89
N SER A 306 5.13 6.91 33.83
CA SER A 306 4.81 6.16 35.03
C SER A 306 4.08 7.09 35.99
N ASN A 307 2.76 6.99 36.09
CA ASN A 307 1.96 7.63 37.14
C ASN A 307 2.26 7.05 38.55
N MET A 308 3.48 6.54 38.78
CA MET A 308 3.90 5.94 40.02
C MET A 308 4.90 6.88 40.68
N GLU A 309 4.48 7.55 41.75
CA GLU A 309 5.27 8.44 42.61
C GLU A 309 6.52 7.75 43.25
N LYS A 310 6.85 6.51 42.89
CA LYS A 310 7.85 5.66 43.57
C LYS A 310 9.00 5.14 42.71
N ASN A 311 9.09 5.45 41.42
CA ASN A 311 10.25 5.02 40.63
C ASN A 311 11.36 6.08 40.66
N THR A 312 12.32 5.90 41.56
CA THR A 312 13.57 6.67 41.54
C THR A 312 14.31 6.43 40.21
N PRO A 313 15.11 7.40 39.70
CA PRO A 313 15.96 7.19 38.53
C PRO A 313 16.81 5.91 38.60
N LYS A 314 17.22 5.53 39.82
CA LYS A 314 17.95 4.29 40.10
C LYS A 314 17.12 3.05 39.76
N ALA A 315 15.85 2.99 40.16
CA ALA A 315 14.95 1.88 39.84
C ALA A 315 14.70 1.76 38.32
N ILE A 316 14.55 2.90 37.63
CA ILE A 316 14.39 2.95 36.17
C ILE A 316 15.65 2.41 35.48
N ARG A 317 16.83 2.81 35.93
CA ARG A 317 18.10 2.33 35.40
C ARG A 317 18.27 0.82 35.58
N GLU A 318 17.85 0.26 36.71
CA GLU A 318 17.83 -1.20 36.90
C GLU A 318 16.88 -1.91 35.93
N LYS A 319 15.68 -1.37 35.69
CA LYS A 319 14.76 -1.92 34.66
C LYS A 319 15.36 -1.83 33.25
N LEU A 320 16.02 -0.72 32.92
CA LEU A 320 16.71 -0.56 31.63
C LEU A 320 17.87 -1.55 31.47
N LYS A 321 18.61 -1.87 32.54
CA LYS A 321 19.65 -2.92 32.53
C LYS A 321 19.06 -4.31 32.27
N GLN A 322 17.83 -4.61 32.71
CA GLN A 322 17.20 -5.90 32.41
C GLN A 322 16.90 -6.06 30.91
N ILE A 323 16.55 -4.96 30.24
CA ILE A 323 16.24 -4.91 28.80
C ILE A 323 17.52 -4.93 27.96
N LEU A 324 18.47 -4.05 28.28
CA LEU A 324 19.66 -3.78 27.48
C LEU A 324 20.90 -4.53 27.97
N GLY A 325 20.79 -5.34 29.02
CA GLY A 325 21.94 -5.95 29.70
C GLY A 325 22.60 -5.01 30.72
N SER A 326 23.37 -5.59 31.65
CA SER A 326 24.12 -4.85 32.68
C SER A 326 25.28 -4.07 32.06
N GLN A 327 26.12 -4.75 31.28
CA GLN A 327 27.31 -4.21 30.61
C GLN A 327 27.10 -4.02 29.10
N TYR A 328 28.04 -3.37 28.42
CA TYR A 328 27.94 -3.03 27.00
C TYR A 328 28.33 -4.21 26.08
N ASP A 329 29.14 -5.13 26.58
CA ASP A 329 29.54 -6.39 25.94
C ASP A 329 28.48 -7.49 26.11
N ASN A 330 27.39 -7.22 26.83
CA ASN A 330 26.30 -8.17 26.97
C ASN A 330 25.61 -8.41 25.62
N ASN A 331 25.36 -9.67 25.27
CA ASN A 331 24.67 -10.06 24.04
C ASN A 331 23.35 -9.29 23.82
N LYS A 332 22.59 -8.98 24.90
CA LYS A 332 21.36 -8.16 24.80
C LYS A 332 21.61 -6.76 24.24
N PHE A 333 22.71 -6.12 24.64
CA PHE A 333 23.07 -4.80 24.14
C PHE A 333 23.57 -4.88 22.69
N ILE A 334 24.40 -5.88 22.39
CA ILE A 334 24.92 -6.11 21.04
C ILE A 334 23.77 -6.35 20.05
N ASP A 335 22.83 -7.24 20.39
CA ASP A 335 21.64 -7.52 19.59
C ASP A 335 20.79 -6.26 19.37
N PHE A 336 20.64 -5.44 20.41
CA PHE A 336 19.97 -4.15 20.31
C PHE A 336 20.70 -3.23 19.34
N CYS A 337 22.03 -3.07 19.47
CA CYS A 337 22.85 -2.22 18.62
C CYS A 337 22.78 -2.64 17.15
N LEU A 338 22.90 -3.94 16.83
CA LEU A 338 22.82 -4.44 15.46
C LEU A 338 21.50 -4.04 14.78
N LEU A 339 20.37 -4.17 15.49
CA LEU A 339 19.08 -3.74 14.96
C LEU A 339 18.93 -2.22 14.95
N ALA A 340 19.44 -1.52 15.95
CA ALA A 340 19.35 -0.07 16.07
C ALA A 340 20.19 0.66 15.01
N LEU A 341 21.32 0.08 14.57
CA LEU A 341 22.09 0.51 13.39
C LEU A 341 21.31 0.37 12.07
N GLU A 342 20.19 -0.33 12.09
CA GLU A 342 19.22 -0.38 10.99
C GLU A 342 17.91 0.36 11.32
N ALA A 343 17.91 1.19 12.36
CA ALA A 343 16.73 1.88 12.90
C ALA A 343 15.55 0.92 13.21
N LYS A 344 15.85 -0.28 13.70
CA LYS A 344 14.88 -1.35 14.00
C LYS A 344 14.95 -1.76 15.47
N ILE A 345 13.84 -2.29 15.97
CA ILE A 345 13.75 -2.89 17.31
C ILE A 345 13.09 -4.27 17.21
N ASN A 346 13.59 -5.23 17.99
CA ASN A 346 13.02 -6.57 18.11
C ASN A 346 11.65 -6.53 18.82
N THR A 347 10.67 -7.27 18.31
CA THR A 347 9.36 -7.44 18.98
C THR A 347 9.49 -8.03 20.40
N ASN A 348 10.46 -8.91 20.65
CA ASN A 348 10.70 -9.45 21.99
C ASN A 348 11.14 -8.37 22.97
N LEU A 349 12.04 -7.47 22.55
CA LEU A 349 12.45 -6.31 23.36
C LEU A 349 11.24 -5.42 23.67
N SER A 350 10.35 -5.22 22.69
CA SER A 350 9.12 -4.45 22.88
C SER A 350 8.16 -5.10 23.89
N LYS A 351 7.97 -6.43 23.83
CA LYS A 351 7.14 -7.19 24.78
C LYS A 351 7.70 -7.12 26.21
N VAL A 352 9.00 -7.36 26.36
CA VAL A 352 9.68 -7.31 27.67
C VAL A 352 9.61 -5.91 28.27
N SER A 353 9.86 -4.87 27.47
CA SER A 353 9.71 -3.47 27.89
C SER A 353 8.30 -3.18 28.41
N LYS A 354 7.26 -3.60 27.67
CA LYS A 354 5.88 -3.39 28.05
C LYS A 354 5.56 -4.02 29.41
N GLN A 355 6.00 -5.26 29.62
CA GLN A 355 5.80 -6.00 30.86
C GLN A 355 6.54 -5.37 32.05
N LEU A 356 7.82 -5.01 31.88
CA LEU A 356 8.66 -4.47 32.96
C LEU A 356 8.21 -3.09 33.43
N PHE A 357 7.72 -2.24 32.52
CA PHE A 357 7.27 -0.89 32.84
C PHE A 357 5.77 -0.77 33.06
N GLY A 358 4.98 -1.81 32.76
CA GLY A 358 3.52 -1.77 32.86
C GLY A 358 2.87 -0.75 31.93
N PHE A 359 3.49 -0.45 30.79
CA PHE A 359 3.01 0.56 29.86
C PHE A 359 1.85 0.06 28.98
N LEU A 360 0.93 0.98 28.66
CA LEU A 360 0.02 0.81 27.52
C LEU A 360 0.81 0.67 26.22
N GLU A 361 0.22 0.02 25.21
CA GLU A 361 0.90 -0.25 23.92
C GLU A 361 1.42 1.04 23.26
N SER A 362 0.59 2.08 23.20
CA SER A 362 0.95 3.39 22.64
C SER A 362 2.13 4.03 23.36
N LYS A 363 2.12 4.03 24.70
CA LYS A 363 3.21 4.56 25.54
C LYS A 363 4.51 3.78 25.34
N ASN A 364 4.44 2.45 25.27
CA ASN A 364 5.61 1.60 25.03
C ASN A 364 6.24 1.86 23.67
N ILE A 365 5.43 2.04 22.62
CA ILE A 365 5.90 2.39 21.28
C ILE A 365 6.64 3.74 21.29
N LEU A 366 6.07 4.76 21.93
CA LEU A 366 6.70 6.07 22.04
C LEU A 366 7.99 6.03 22.87
N PHE A 367 8.03 5.24 23.94
CA PHE A 367 9.23 5.04 24.75
C PHE A 367 10.36 4.44 23.92
N LEU A 368 10.09 3.31 23.26
CA LEU A 368 11.10 2.61 22.47
C LEU A 368 11.53 3.43 21.24
N ALA A 369 10.64 4.22 20.66
CA ALA A 369 11.00 5.15 19.59
C ALA A 369 11.95 6.24 20.10
N SER A 370 11.78 6.73 21.33
CA SER A 370 12.71 7.69 21.96
C SER A 370 14.05 7.06 22.30
N LEU A 371 14.04 5.82 22.81
CA LEU A 371 15.27 5.07 23.08
C LEU A 371 16.09 4.87 21.79
N LEU A 372 15.42 4.45 20.71
CA LEU A 372 16.04 4.27 19.40
C LEU A 372 16.58 5.59 18.84
N ASP A 373 15.83 6.68 18.96
CA ASP A 373 16.25 8.00 18.50
C ASP A 373 17.51 8.48 19.22
N SER A 374 17.52 8.34 20.56
CA SER A 374 18.66 8.70 21.40
C SER A 374 19.90 7.87 21.03
N PHE A 375 19.75 6.56 20.83
CA PHE A 375 20.85 5.72 20.31
C PHE A 375 21.39 6.27 18.98
N ILE A 376 20.51 6.58 18.01
CA ILE A 376 20.92 7.06 16.69
C ILE A 376 21.65 8.41 16.79
N ILE A 377 21.21 9.31 17.67
CA ILE A 377 21.86 10.60 17.92
C ILE A 377 23.27 10.38 18.46
N HIS A 378 23.43 9.61 19.54
CA HIS A 378 24.73 9.39 20.18
C HIS A 378 25.68 8.57 19.29
N PHE A 379 25.17 7.58 18.56
CA PHE A 379 25.93 6.86 17.53
C PHE A 379 26.44 7.81 16.45
N LYS A 380 25.58 8.71 15.95
CA LYS A 380 25.95 9.68 14.93
C LYS A 380 27.07 10.59 15.40
N GLU A 381 26.95 11.10 16.62
CA GLU A 381 27.88 12.09 17.18
C GLU A 381 29.22 11.46 17.57
N LEU A 382 29.21 10.34 18.29
CA LEU A 382 30.41 9.76 18.89
C LEU A 382 31.16 8.80 17.95
N ILE A 383 30.45 8.09 17.08
CA ILE A 383 31.06 7.05 16.23
C ILE A 383 31.07 7.48 14.76
N TRP A 384 29.91 7.84 14.22
CA TRP A 384 29.76 8.07 12.78
C TRP A 384 30.51 9.30 12.28
N LEU A 385 30.40 10.45 12.96
CA LEU A 385 31.07 11.68 12.55
C LEU A 385 32.61 11.56 12.60
N PRO A 386 33.23 11.06 13.70
CA PRO A 386 34.67 10.82 13.72
C PRO A 386 35.12 9.81 12.65
N ARG A 387 34.35 8.75 12.40
CA ARG A 387 34.61 7.81 11.30
C ARG A 387 34.60 8.49 9.94
N CYS A 388 33.64 9.40 9.70
CA CYS A 388 33.58 10.15 8.44
C CYS A 388 34.83 11.02 8.25
N ASN A 389 35.31 11.67 9.31
CA ASN A 389 36.55 12.44 9.26
C ASN A 389 37.76 11.56 8.94
N ALA A 390 37.87 10.39 9.56
CA ALA A 390 38.93 9.42 9.26
C ALA A 390 38.85 8.89 7.81
N THR A 391 37.64 8.66 7.30
CA THR A 391 37.41 8.26 5.90
C THR A 391 37.87 9.36 4.93
N ILE A 392 37.57 10.63 5.24
CA ILE A 392 38.02 11.76 4.43
C ILE A 392 39.54 11.88 4.43
N ALA A 393 40.21 11.65 5.57
CA ALA A 393 41.67 11.61 5.65
C ALA A 393 42.24 10.48 4.78
N TRP A 394 41.70 9.26 4.92
CA TRP A 394 42.08 8.10 4.11
C TRP A 394 41.92 8.35 2.59
N GLU A 395 40.84 9.03 2.19
CA GLU A 395 40.59 9.41 0.79
C GLU A 395 41.62 10.43 0.29
N LYS A 396 42.01 11.41 1.12
CA LYS A 396 43.03 12.41 0.78
C LYS A 396 44.40 11.76 0.60
N ASP A 397 44.77 10.83 1.48
CA ASP A 397 46.06 10.13 1.41
C ASP A 397 46.21 9.28 0.13
N ARG A 398 45.08 8.92 -0.49
CA ARG A 398 45.01 8.15 -1.75
C ARG A 398 44.66 8.99 -2.97
N ASN A 399 44.68 10.32 -2.84
CA ASN A 399 44.32 11.27 -3.90
C ASN A 399 42.92 11.01 -4.53
N ILE A 400 41.96 10.57 -3.71
CA ILE A 400 40.58 10.34 -4.16
C ILE A 400 39.80 11.65 -4.07
N GLU A 401 39.51 12.24 -5.22
CA GLU A 401 38.80 13.51 -5.31
C GLU A 401 37.27 13.31 -5.46
N ARG A 402 36.53 14.42 -5.35
CA ARG A 402 35.07 14.43 -5.57
C ARG A 402 34.70 14.00 -6.99
N LYS A 403 35.53 14.29 -8.00
CA LYS A 403 35.29 13.91 -9.40
C LYS A 403 35.27 12.39 -9.58
N ASP A 404 36.17 11.67 -8.91
CA ASP A 404 36.28 10.20 -9.00
C ASP A 404 35.03 9.51 -8.42
N LYS A 405 34.51 10.10 -7.33
CA LYS A 405 33.26 9.67 -6.69
C LYS A 405 32.03 9.89 -7.57
N LEU A 406 32.02 10.96 -8.38
CA LEU A 406 30.88 11.36 -9.22
C LEU A 406 30.87 10.70 -10.60
N ASN A 407 32.00 10.18 -11.10
CA ASN A 407 32.03 9.45 -12.36
C ASN A 407 31.02 8.30 -12.33
N LYS A 408 30.31 8.01 -13.42
CA LYS A 408 29.36 6.88 -13.41
C LYS A 408 30.11 5.59 -13.11
N SER A 409 29.58 4.73 -12.24
CA SER A 409 30.10 3.38 -12.13
C SER A 409 29.76 2.64 -13.42
N GLU A 410 30.70 1.85 -13.95
CA GLU A 410 30.46 0.99 -15.12
C GLU A 410 29.24 0.07 -14.94
N TYR A 411 28.89 -0.24 -13.69
CA TYR A 411 27.69 -0.98 -13.32
C TYR A 411 26.38 -0.22 -13.60
N MET A 412 26.31 1.09 -13.29
CA MET A 412 25.14 1.92 -13.59
C MET A 412 24.98 2.15 -15.09
N ASP A 413 26.08 2.29 -15.84
CA ASP A 413 26.01 2.38 -17.30
C ASP A 413 25.54 1.05 -17.93
N ARG A 414 25.90 -0.11 -17.37
CA ARG A 414 25.34 -1.42 -17.79
C ARG A 414 23.84 -1.53 -17.49
N TYR A 415 23.39 -1.15 -16.30
CA TYR A 415 21.97 -1.20 -15.91
C TYR A 415 21.10 -0.25 -16.76
N LEU A 416 21.58 0.98 -17.00
CA LEU A 416 20.89 1.95 -17.85
C LEU A 416 20.85 1.51 -19.33
N LYS A 417 21.93 0.91 -19.85
CA LYS A 417 21.96 0.32 -21.19
C LYS A 417 20.94 -0.82 -21.34
N PHE A 418 20.83 -1.71 -20.35
CA PHE A 418 19.85 -2.80 -20.34
C PHE A 418 18.40 -2.29 -20.36
N CYS A 419 18.05 -1.31 -19.50
CA CYS A 419 16.71 -0.72 -19.51
C CYS A 419 16.37 0.02 -20.83
N HIS A 420 17.37 0.64 -21.48
CA HIS A 420 17.19 1.28 -22.79
C HIS A 420 17.04 0.26 -23.93
N GLN A 421 17.68 -0.89 -23.86
CA GLN A 421 17.52 -1.96 -24.85
C GLN A 421 16.11 -2.58 -24.79
N GLN A 422 15.56 -2.86 -23.61
CA GLN A 422 14.16 -3.32 -23.48
C GLN A 422 13.14 -2.31 -24.02
N GLY A 423 13.38 -1.00 -23.83
CA GLY A 423 12.52 0.05 -24.38
C GLY A 423 12.59 0.19 -25.91
N LYS A 424 13.68 -0.27 -26.55
CA LYS A 424 13.83 -0.29 -28.01
C LYS A 424 13.23 -1.55 -28.64
N GLN A 425 13.41 -2.72 -28.02
CA GLN A 425 12.78 -3.98 -28.47
C GLN A 425 11.25 -3.82 -28.57
N SER A 426 10.62 -3.33 -27.49
CA SER A 426 9.17 -3.07 -27.42
C SER A 426 8.65 -2.06 -28.48
N ARG A 427 9.51 -1.20 -29.02
CA ARG A 427 9.15 -0.26 -30.12
C ARG A 427 9.34 -0.89 -31.49
N GLN A 428 10.28 -1.80 -31.67
CA GLN A 428 10.50 -2.53 -32.93
C GLN A 428 9.42 -3.60 -33.14
N ASP A 429 8.98 -4.28 -32.09
CA ASP A 429 7.92 -5.31 -32.17
C ASP A 429 6.54 -4.70 -32.53
N LYS A 430 6.32 -3.43 -32.17
CA LYS A 430 5.13 -2.66 -32.60
C LYS A 430 5.18 -2.23 -34.07
N HIS A 431 6.36 -2.17 -34.68
CA HIS A 431 6.53 -1.80 -36.09
C HIS A 431 6.50 -3.00 -37.03
N SER A 432 6.90 -4.19 -36.58
CA SER A 432 6.78 -5.44 -37.35
C SER A 432 5.34 -5.97 -37.43
N ALA A 433 4.53 -5.77 -36.38
CA ALA A 433 3.11 -6.16 -36.37
C ALA A 433 2.19 -5.29 -37.25
N LYS A 434 2.68 -4.18 -37.80
CA LYS A 434 1.92 -3.23 -38.64
C LYS A 434 2.01 -3.48 -40.15
N LYS A 435 2.70 -4.54 -40.61
CA LYS A 435 2.99 -4.77 -42.04
C LYS A 435 2.13 -5.80 -42.77
N ASN A 436 1.09 -6.35 -42.13
CA ASN A 436 0.13 -7.23 -42.81
C ASN A 436 -1.25 -6.55 -42.88
N ASP A 437 -1.47 -5.77 -43.94
CA ASP A 437 -2.73 -5.07 -44.24
C ASP A 437 -3.79 -6.00 -44.87
N LEU A 438 -5.01 -5.98 -44.33
CA LEU A 438 -6.29 -6.20 -45.01
C LEU A 438 -7.41 -5.47 -44.21
N PRO A 439 -8.54 -5.11 -44.86
CA PRO A 439 -9.05 -3.74 -44.83
C PRO A 439 -9.84 -3.35 -43.58
N ILE A 440 -9.84 -2.04 -43.33
CA ILE A 440 -10.45 -1.34 -42.21
C ILE A 440 -11.96 -1.65 -42.14
N SER A 441 -12.32 -2.56 -41.23
CA SER A 441 -13.64 -2.58 -40.59
C SER A 441 -13.49 -1.97 -39.20
N GLN A 442 -14.48 -1.16 -38.77
CA GLN A 442 -14.51 -0.42 -37.51
C GLN A 442 -14.22 -1.35 -36.30
N LYS A 443 -12.96 -1.41 -35.88
CA LYS A 443 -12.52 -2.16 -34.70
C LYS A 443 -12.59 -1.24 -33.47
N ASP A 444 -13.43 -1.63 -32.52
CA ASP A 444 -13.53 -1.03 -31.19
C ASP A 444 -12.16 -0.88 -30.53
N GLN A 445 -11.82 0.33 -30.10
CA GLN A 445 -10.56 0.61 -29.42
C GLN A 445 -10.70 0.38 -27.91
N THR A 446 -10.52 -0.88 -27.51
CA THR A 446 -10.36 -1.26 -26.10
C THR A 446 -8.94 -0.89 -25.64
N VAL A 447 -8.82 -0.07 -24.58
CA VAL A 447 -7.53 0.20 -23.93
C VAL A 447 -7.42 -0.68 -22.69
N VAL A 448 -6.60 -1.71 -22.80
CA VAL A 448 -6.29 -2.64 -21.71
C VAL A 448 -5.16 -2.03 -20.86
N LEU A 449 -5.41 -1.80 -19.57
CA LEU A 449 -4.37 -1.27 -18.65
C LEU A 449 -3.34 -2.33 -18.22
N ASP A 450 -3.53 -3.59 -18.63
CA ASP A 450 -2.65 -4.72 -18.32
C ASP A 450 -1.44 -4.85 -19.27
N ASP A 451 -1.35 -4.03 -20.33
CA ASP A 451 -0.32 -4.12 -21.38
C ASP A 451 1.10 -3.69 -20.95
N ILE A 452 1.47 -3.92 -19.69
CA ILE A 452 2.88 -4.18 -19.35
C ILE A 452 3.12 -5.66 -19.66
N ILE A 453 3.15 -5.99 -20.94
CA ILE A 453 3.51 -7.32 -21.45
C ILE A 453 5.01 -7.50 -21.20
N PHE A 454 5.39 -8.44 -20.32
CA PHE A 454 6.72 -9.05 -20.33
C PHE A 454 6.60 -10.31 -21.17
N GLU A 455 6.80 -10.17 -22.48
CA GLU A 455 6.91 -11.32 -23.38
C GLU A 455 8.22 -12.05 -23.06
N LEU A 456 8.08 -13.36 -22.83
CA LEU A 456 9.16 -14.27 -22.51
C LEU A 456 9.62 -14.91 -23.81
N ASP A 457 10.48 -14.24 -24.57
CA ASP A 457 11.16 -14.91 -25.68
C ASP A 457 12.24 -15.83 -25.11
N THR A 458 12.05 -17.12 -25.40
CA THR A 458 12.97 -18.19 -25.05
C THR A 458 14.23 -18.06 -25.91
N VAL A 459 15.21 -17.30 -25.44
CA VAL A 459 16.56 -17.29 -26.02
C VAL A 459 17.55 -17.78 -24.96
N GLN A 460 18.06 -18.99 -25.18
CA GLN A 460 19.17 -19.55 -24.44
C GLN A 460 20.41 -18.68 -24.64
N SER A 461 20.97 -18.11 -23.56
CA SER A 461 22.39 -17.79 -23.46
C SER A 461 22.82 -17.69 -21.98
N GLU A 462 24.07 -18.04 -21.70
CA GLU A 462 24.64 -18.38 -20.39
C GLU A 462 24.79 -17.24 -19.36
N ASN A 463 23.99 -16.16 -19.45
CA ASN A 463 23.87 -15.11 -18.42
C ASN A 463 22.65 -15.31 -17.48
N SER A 464 22.04 -16.50 -17.53
CA SER A 464 20.66 -16.77 -17.10
C SER A 464 20.37 -16.68 -15.60
N MET A 465 21.35 -16.79 -14.70
CA MET A 465 21.09 -16.82 -13.25
C MET A 465 20.58 -15.48 -12.70
N ASN A 466 21.13 -14.35 -13.17
CA ASN A 466 20.75 -13.02 -12.66
C ASN A 466 19.48 -12.49 -13.35
N GLU A 467 19.30 -12.76 -14.64
CA GLU A 467 18.08 -12.42 -15.38
C GLU A 467 16.88 -13.21 -14.88
N ASN A 468 17.01 -14.52 -14.66
CA ASN A 468 15.94 -15.34 -14.08
C ASN A 468 15.55 -14.89 -12.66
N PHE A 469 16.52 -14.41 -11.87
CA PHE A 469 16.23 -13.85 -10.54
C PHE A 469 15.48 -12.52 -10.61
N ILE A 470 15.87 -11.62 -11.52
CA ILE A 470 15.19 -10.33 -11.73
C ILE A 470 13.78 -10.56 -12.27
N LEU A 471 13.61 -11.41 -13.28
CA LEU A 471 12.32 -11.82 -13.85
C LEU A 471 11.42 -12.47 -12.79
N SER A 472 11.95 -13.40 -11.99
CA SER A 472 11.24 -14.01 -10.85
C SER A 472 10.84 -12.99 -9.79
N LYS A 473 11.68 -11.97 -9.54
CA LYS A 473 11.37 -10.89 -8.59
C LYS A 473 10.27 -9.98 -9.12
N CYS A 474 10.37 -9.56 -10.39
CA CYS A 474 9.37 -8.76 -11.09
C CYS A 474 8.02 -9.48 -11.14
N TYR A 475 8.01 -10.79 -11.43
CA TYR A 475 6.81 -11.62 -11.44
C TYR A 475 6.15 -11.69 -10.06
N ARG A 476 6.92 -11.95 -8.99
CA ARG A 476 6.41 -12.00 -7.62
C ARG A 476 5.86 -10.64 -7.15
N MET A 477 6.50 -9.53 -7.54
CA MET A 477 5.99 -8.18 -7.33
C MET A 477 4.66 -7.94 -8.04
N GLY A 478 4.61 -8.28 -9.34
CA GLY A 478 3.43 -8.16 -10.17
C GLY A 478 2.27 -8.97 -9.58
N LYS A 479 2.52 -10.20 -9.14
CA LYS A 479 1.55 -11.05 -8.45
C LYS A 479 1.02 -10.40 -7.17
N LYS A 480 1.90 -9.88 -6.29
CA LYS A 480 1.46 -9.18 -5.07
C LYS A 480 0.61 -7.96 -5.38
N ALA A 481 1.00 -7.14 -6.36
CA ALA A 481 0.22 -5.96 -6.75
C ALA A 481 -1.13 -6.36 -7.36
N HIS A 482 -1.15 -7.46 -8.11
CA HIS A 482 -2.34 -8.04 -8.70
C HIS A 482 -3.32 -8.55 -7.63
N ASP A 483 -2.87 -9.39 -6.71
CA ASP A 483 -3.71 -9.95 -5.63
C ASP A 483 -4.38 -8.82 -4.83
N GLN A 484 -3.67 -7.70 -4.65
CA GLN A 484 -4.17 -6.50 -3.99
C GLN A 484 -5.23 -5.73 -4.78
N MET A 485 -5.07 -5.61 -6.09
CA MET A 485 -6.12 -5.04 -6.93
C MET A 485 -7.35 -5.93 -6.95
N CYS A 486 -7.18 -7.26 -6.96
CA CYS A 486 -8.31 -8.19 -6.85
C CYS A 486 -9.10 -7.97 -5.56
N LEU A 487 -8.44 -7.79 -4.42
CA LEU A 487 -9.12 -7.49 -3.16
C LEU A 487 -9.87 -6.15 -3.20
N LEU A 488 -9.27 -5.12 -3.81
CA LEU A 488 -9.94 -3.83 -4.01
C LEU A 488 -11.19 -3.98 -4.89
N ILE A 489 -11.10 -4.75 -5.97
CA ILE A 489 -12.22 -4.95 -6.89
C ILE A 489 -13.32 -5.79 -6.24
N SER A 490 -12.98 -6.89 -5.59
CA SER A 490 -13.96 -7.83 -5.03
C SER A 490 -14.65 -7.28 -3.79
N ASN A 491 -13.92 -6.55 -2.95
CA ASN A 491 -14.37 -6.24 -1.60
C ASN A 491 -14.48 -4.72 -1.35
N ASN A 492 -14.16 -3.88 -2.35
CA ASN A 492 -13.93 -2.44 -2.17
C ASN A 492 -12.96 -2.16 -0.99
N TRP A 493 -12.09 -3.14 -0.73
CA TRP A 493 -11.27 -3.19 0.46
C TRP A 493 -9.82 -3.22 0.06
N TRP A 494 -9.03 -2.36 0.70
CA TRP A 494 -7.61 -2.29 0.45
C TRP A 494 -6.87 -3.09 1.51
N TYR A 495 -6.45 -4.31 1.15
CA TYR A 495 -5.59 -5.10 2.01
C TYR A 495 -4.16 -4.61 1.88
N SER A 496 -3.77 -3.48 2.43
CA SER A 496 -2.35 -3.16 2.34
C SER A 496 -1.55 -4.34 2.94
N TRP A 497 -0.71 -5.02 2.16
CA TRP A 497 0.21 -6.01 2.73
C TRP A 497 1.16 -5.30 3.72
N ALA A 498 1.27 -3.96 3.60
CA ALA A 498 1.76 -3.10 4.66
C ALA A 498 0.83 -3.08 5.88
N TYR A 499 -0.50 -3.14 5.76
CA TYR A 499 -1.48 -3.34 6.84
C TYR A 499 -1.29 -4.65 7.62
N LYS A 500 -0.90 -5.82 7.11
CA LYS A 500 -0.54 -6.91 8.07
C LYS A 500 0.73 -6.59 8.90
N LYS A 501 1.62 -5.72 8.40
CA LYS A 501 2.72 -5.09 9.17
C LYS A 501 2.30 -3.81 9.93
N THR A 502 1.16 -3.18 9.61
CA THR A 502 0.71 -1.87 10.12
C THR A 502 -0.75 -1.85 10.64
N LYS A 503 -1.41 -2.99 10.83
CA LYS A 503 -2.80 -3.12 11.32
C LYS A 503 -2.84 -2.89 12.83
N ASN A 504 -1.76 -3.24 13.52
CA ASN A 504 -1.50 -2.75 14.87
C ASN A 504 -1.13 -1.25 14.94
N ILE A 505 -1.04 -0.52 13.80
CA ILE A 505 -0.56 0.86 13.74
C ILE A 505 -1.69 1.89 13.52
N ILE A 506 -2.81 1.53 12.89
CA ILE A 506 -3.88 2.49 12.59
C ILE A 506 -5.05 2.38 13.58
N ASP A 507 -5.33 1.19 14.12
CA ASP A 507 -6.48 1.00 15.00
C ASP A 507 -6.30 1.70 16.37
N ASN A 508 -5.07 2.04 16.77
CA ASN A 508 -4.77 2.80 17.99
C ASN A 508 -4.79 4.33 17.82
N VAL A 509 -4.98 4.87 16.61
CA VAL A 509 -5.04 6.34 16.39
C VAL A 509 -6.47 6.80 16.09
N ILE A 510 -7.35 5.90 15.64
CA ILE A 510 -8.75 6.23 15.37
C ILE A 510 -9.63 6.05 16.64
N ALA A 511 -9.24 5.17 17.57
CA ALA A 511 -9.96 5.02 18.84
C ALA A 511 -9.85 6.26 19.76
N ASP A 512 -8.73 7.01 19.70
CA ASP A 512 -8.50 8.19 20.54
C ASP A 512 -9.05 9.51 19.95
N LEU A 513 -9.61 9.49 18.73
CA LEU A 513 -10.30 10.65 18.13
C LEU A 513 -11.83 10.58 18.24
N ILE A 514 -12.35 9.55 18.92
CA ILE A 514 -13.78 9.36 19.18
C ILE A 514 -14.12 9.57 20.69
N ILE A 515 -13.11 9.76 21.56
CA ILE A 515 -13.30 9.97 23.02
C ILE A 515 -12.68 11.29 23.53
N THR A 516 -12.63 12.30 22.67
CA THR A 516 -12.54 13.71 23.08
C THR A 516 -13.52 14.50 22.26
#